data_AF-A0A945I5V6-F1
#
_entry.id   AF-A0A945I5V6-F1
#
_cell.length_a   1.000
_cell.length_b   1.000
_cell.length_c   1.000
_cell.angle_alpha   90.00
_cell.angle_beta   90.00
_cell.angle_gamma   90.00
#
_symmetry.space_group_name_H-M   'P 1'
#
loop_
_entity.id
_entity.type
_entity.pdbx_description
1 polymer ?
#
loop_
_entity_poly.entity_id
_entity_poly.type
_entity_poly.pdbx_seq_one_letter_code
_entity_poly.pdbx_strand_id
1 'polypeptide(L)' 'MSEINFSELNAGDAIPELVTPNVSRSQLALFAGASGDHNPIHLDDEEAKKGGLPGVIVHGMLSMALL' A
#
# COMPACT_ATOMS: atom_id res chain seq x y z
N MET A 1 -1.81 3.22 -20.96
CA MET A 1 -0.70 2.25 -20.88
C MET A 1 -0.14 2.11 -22.28
N SER A 2 1.17 2.21 -22.45
CA SER A 2 1.83 1.84 -23.70
C SER A 2 1.69 0.34 -23.92
N GLU A 3 1.37 -0.10 -25.14
CA GLU A 3 1.42 -1.53 -25.47
C GLU A 3 2.87 -2.00 -25.40
N ILE A 4 3.11 -3.07 -24.63
CA ILE A 4 4.42 -3.71 -24.51
C ILE A 4 4.41 -4.92 -25.43
N ASN A 5 5.38 -5.01 -26.34
CA ASN A 5 5.56 -6.16 -27.21
C ASN A 5 6.47 -7.20 -26.55
N PHE A 6 5.98 -8.42 -26.38
CA PHE A 6 6.74 -9.51 -25.76
C PHE A 6 8.07 -9.81 -26.48
N SER A 7 8.14 -9.67 -27.81
CA SER A 7 9.37 -9.95 -28.56
C SER A 7 10.50 -8.95 -28.32
N GLU A 8 10.20 -7.82 -27.67
CA GLU A 8 11.16 -6.75 -27.37
C GLU A 8 11.70 -6.82 -25.94
N LEU A 9 11.21 -7.76 -25.12
CA LEU A 9 11.59 -7.92 -23.71
C LEU A 9 12.75 -8.92 -23.55
N ASN A 10 13.68 -8.59 -22.67
CA ASN A 10 14.80 -9.44 -22.28
C ASN A 10 14.85 -9.63 -20.76
N ALA A 11 15.34 -10.79 -20.31
CA ALA A 11 15.59 -11.02 -18.89
C ALA A 11 16.67 -10.04 -18.38
N GLY A 12 16.32 -9.28 -17.34
CA GLY A 12 17.18 -8.22 -16.80
C GLY A 12 16.79 -6.82 -17.21
N ASP A 13 15.79 -6.65 -18.09
CA ASP A 13 15.22 -5.33 -18.37
C ASP A 13 14.65 -4.70 -17.10
N ALA A 14 14.94 -3.41 -16.91
CA ALA A 14 14.43 -2.66 -15.78
C ALA A 14 12.94 -2.33 -15.98
N ILE A 15 12.15 -2.50 -14.93
CA ILE A 15 10.77 -2.04 -14.89
C ILE A 15 10.79 -0.52 -14.60
N PRO A 16 9.96 0.30 -15.28
CA PRO A 16 9.83 1.71 -14.96
C PRO A 16 9.53 1.92 -13.48
N GLU A 17 10.10 2.97 -12.91
CA GLU A 17 9.85 3.33 -11.52
C GLU A 17 8.35 3.61 -11.29
N LEU A 18 7.78 2.95 -10.29
CA LEU A 18 6.42 3.19 -9.85
C LEU A 18 6.43 4.26 -8.75
N VAL A 19 5.90 5.44 -9.07
CA VAL A 19 5.71 6.53 -8.09
C VAL A 19 4.25 6.56 -7.67
N THR A 20 3.98 6.24 -6.41
CA THR A 20 2.63 6.31 -5.84
C THR A 20 2.48 7.55 -4.95
N PRO A 21 1.29 8.18 -4.94
CA PRO A 21 1.02 9.24 -3.98
C PRO A 21 0.93 8.67 -2.55
N ASN A 22 1.14 9.52 -1.56
CA ASN A 22 0.98 9.14 -0.16
C ASN A 22 -0.43 8.62 0.12
N VAL A 23 -0.51 7.52 0.88
CA VAL A 23 -1.78 6.97 1.35
C VAL A 23 -2.36 7.87 2.45
N SER A 24 -3.59 8.30 2.25
CA SER A 24 -4.32 9.15 3.20
C SER A 24 -5.07 8.33 4.26
N ARG A 25 -5.39 8.95 5.40
CA ARG A 25 -6.16 8.30 6.49
C ARG A 25 -7.54 7.82 6.04
N SER A 26 -8.17 8.50 5.09
CA SER A 26 -9.47 8.07 4.53
C SER A 26 -9.34 6.81 3.68
N GLN A 27 -8.24 6.63 2.95
CA GLN A 27 -7.98 5.39 2.22
C GLN A 27 -7.77 4.21 3.18
N LEU A 28 -7.10 4.42 4.33
CA LEU A 28 -6.98 3.40 5.36
C LEU A 28 -8.35 2.99 5.93
N ALA A 29 -9.21 3.97 6.23
CA ALA A 29 -10.56 3.71 6.73
C ALA A 29 -11.43 2.96 5.72
N LEU A 30 -11.38 3.38 4.44
CA LEU A 30 -12.10 2.70 3.35
C LEU A 30 -11.59 1.27 3.14
N PHE A 31 -10.27 1.08 3.18
CA PHE A 31 -9.67 -0.25 3.01
C PHE A 31 -10.01 -1.16 4.19
N ALA A 32 -10.00 -0.66 5.42
CA ALA A 32 -10.45 -1.43 6.60
C ALA A 32 -11.90 -1.90 6.43
N GLY A 33 -12.80 -1.01 5.99
CA GLY A 33 -14.20 -1.35 5.69
C GLY A 33 -14.35 -2.38 4.57
N ALA A 34 -13.56 -2.26 3.50
CA ALA A 34 -13.63 -3.16 2.35
C ALA A 34 -13.00 -4.54 2.60
N SER A 35 -11.87 -4.59 3.31
CA SER A 35 -11.12 -5.82 3.59
C SER A 35 -11.61 -6.57 4.83
N GLY A 36 -12.32 -5.88 5.72
CA GLY A 36 -12.67 -6.40 7.05
C GLY A 36 -11.53 -6.26 8.08
N ASP A 37 -10.33 -5.83 7.67
CA ASP A 37 -9.21 -5.62 8.57
C ASP A 37 -9.31 -4.28 9.31
N HIS A 38 -9.95 -4.35 10.49
CA HIS A 38 -10.15 -3.23 11.40
C HIS A 38 -9.12 -3.22 12.54
N ASN A 39 -7.92 -3.79 12.34
CA ASN A 39 -6.87 -3.72 13.35
C ASN A 39 -6.59 -2.25 13.71
N PRO A 40 -6.70 -1.84 14.99
CA PRO A 40 -6.58 -0.45 15.41
C PRO A 40 -5.28 0.23 14.99
N ILE A 41 -4.18 -0.51 14.80
CA ILE A 41 -2.90 0.06 14.35
C ILE A 41 -2.99 0.77 12.99
N HIS A 42 -4.02 0.49 12.19
CA HIS A 42 -4.27 1.11 10.89
C HIS A 42 -5.16 2.36 10.97
N LEU A 43 -5.77 2.64 12.12
CA LEU A 43 -6.82 3.67 12.25
C LEU A 43 -6.58 4.61 13.44
N ASP A 44 -5.96 4.13 14.52
CA ASP A 44 -5.77 4.83 15.78
C ASP A 44 -4.27 5.02 16.10
N ASP A 45 -3.84 6.27 16.26
CA ASP A 45 -2.44 6.61 16.54
C ASP A 45 -2.00 6.16 17.94
N GLU A 46 -2.89 6.18 18.92
CA GLU A 46 -2.55 5.80 20.29
C GLU A 46 -2.40 4.29 20.41
N GLU A 47 -3.28 3.52 19.75
CA GLU A 47 -3.13 2.06 19.69
C GLU A 47 -1.87 1.65 18.91
N ALA A 48 -1.57 2.32 17.80
CA ALA A 48 -0.33 2.08 17.07
C ALA A 48 0.92 2.36 17.93
N LYS A 49 0.94 3.49 18.66
CA LYS A 49 2.04 3.83 19.59
C LYS A 49 2.16 2.87 20.75
N LYS A 50 1.04 2.43 21.34
CA LYS A 50 1.04 1.37 22.38
C LYS A 50 1.65 0.08 21.86
N GLY A 51 1.45 -0.22 20.57
CA GLY A 51 2.08 -1.33 19.86
C GLY A 51 3.57 -1.12 19.51
N GLY A 52 4.17 0.00 19.88
CA GLY A 52 5.59 0.32 19.60
C GLY A 52 5.85 0.92 18.22
N LEU A 53 4.81 1.35 17.51
CA LEU A 53 4.93 2.01 16.20
C LEU A 53 5.02 3.54 16.37
N PRO A 54 5.61 4.26 15.41
CA PRO A 54 5.69 5.73 15.49
C PRO A 54 4.32 6.44 15.34
N GLY A 55 3.31 5.73 14.84
CA GLY A 55 1.96 6.20 14.57
C GLY A 55 1.24 5.18 13.68
N VAL A 56 0.08 5.56 13.14
CA VAL A 56 -0.69 4.69 12.23
C VAL A 56 0.12 4.28 11.00
N ILE A 57 0.01 3.00 10.66
CA ILE A 57 0.68 2.41 9.49
C ILE A 57 -0.34 1.87 8.47
N VAL A 58 0.07 1.79 7.21
CA VAL A 58 -0.73 1.22 6.12
C VAL A 58 -0.96 -0.29 6.31
N HIS A 59 -2.10 -0.81 5.86
CA HIS A 59 -2.33 -2.25 5.76
C HIS A 59 -1.31 -2.90 4.83
N GLY A 60 -0.77 -4.06 5.20
CA GLY A 60 0.15 -4.80 4.33
C GLY A 60 -0.48 -5.14 2.97
N MET A 61 -1.75 -5.56 2.97
CA MET A 61 -2.49 -5.87 1.74
C MET A 61 -2.79 -4.63 0.89
N LEU A 62 -2.97 -3.46 1.50
CA LEU A 62 -3.11 -2.21 0.75
C LEU A 62 -1.79 -1.82 0.10
N SER A 63 -0.67 -1.97 0.80
CA SER A 63 0.66 -1.77 0.20
C SER A 63 0.89 -2.71 -0.99
N MET A 64 0.53 -3.98 -0.86
CA MET A 64 0.65 -4.95 -1.96
C MET A 64 -0.20 -4.57 -3.17
N ALA A 65 -1.41 -4.05 -2.95
CA ALA A 65 -2.30 -3.64 -4.04
C ALA A 65 -1.82 -2.38 -4.80
N LEU A 66 -0.91 -1.61 -4.20
CA LEU A 66 -0.33 -0.40 -4.79
C LEU A 66 1.01 -0.67 -5.50
N LEU A 67 1.56 -1.88 -5.40
CA LEU A 67 2.79 -2.35 -6.07
C LEU A 67 2.45 -3.16 -7.31
#